data_AF-A0A1W9LJE4-F1
#
_entry.id   AF-A0A1W9LJE4-F1
#
_cell.length_a   1.000
_cell.length_b   1.000
_cell.length_c   1.000
_cell.angle_alpha   90.00
_cell.angle_beta   90.00
_cell.angle_gamma   90.00
#
_symmetry.space_group_name_H-M   'P 1'
#
loop_
_entity.id
_entity.type
_entity.pdbx_description
1 polymer ?
#
loop_
_entity_poly.entity_id
_entity_poly.type
_entity_poly.pdbx_seq_one_letter_code
_entity_poly.pdbx_strand_id
1 'polypeptide(L)' 'MPRMKFHITPESGRLTVTLNKRQLKEFKKMSIEFEMSIDELLQIAVDVFIQKYQGIKPEQIDKKGIKSLFEQSK' A
#
# COMPACT_ATOMS: atom_id res chain seq x y z
N MET A 1 17.50 16.64 34.73
CA MET A 1 16.85 16.90 33.43
C MET A 1 16.45 15.57 32.80
N PRO A 2 15.16 15.31 32.56
CA PRO A 2 14.73 14.10 31.86
C PRO A 2 15.15 14.22 30.39
N ARG A 3 15.89 13.22 29.89
CA ARG A 3 16.30 13.14 28.48
C ARG A 3 15.04 12.95 27.63
N MET A 4 14.59 14.00 26.94
CA MET A 4 13.56 13.89 25.91
C MET A 4 14.07 12.93 24.83
N LYS A 5 13.63 11.67 24.87
CA LYS A 5 13.87 10.71 23.80
C LYS A 5 12.94 11.11 22.66
N PHE A 6 13.45 11.82 21.67
CA PHE A 6 12.75 11.97 20.40
C PHE A 6 12.54 10.57 19.84
N HIS A 7 11.28 10.18 19.63
CA HIS A 7 10.99 9.01 18.82
C HIS A 7 11.39 9.39 17.39
N ILE A 8 12.62 9.07 17.02
CA ILE A 8 13.08 9.18 15.64
C ILE A 8 12.21 8.18 14.86
N THR A 9 11.34 8.69 14.00
CA THR A 9 10.61 7.83 13.07
C THR A 9 11.65 7.14 12.20
N PRO A 10 11.73 5.79 12.22
CA PRO A 10 12.70 5.10 11.39
C PRO A 10 12.41 5.38 9.91
N GLU A 11 13.46 5.62 9.12
CA GLU A 11 13.35 5.96 7.69
C GLU A 11 12.72 4.83 6.85
N SER A 12 12.73 3.60 7.36
CA SER A 12 12.12 2.44 6.72
C SER A 12 11.51 1.49 7.75
N GLY A 13 10.48 0.77 7.34
CA GLY A 13 9.84 -0.30 8.11
C GLY A 13 9.66 -1.54 7.27
N ARG A 14 9.67 -2.72 7.90
CA ARG A 14 9.33 -3.98 7.23
C ARG A 14 7.86 -4.30 7.44
N LEU A 15 7.14 -4.50 6.34
CA LEU A 15 5.75 -4.97 6.35
C LEU A 15 5.69 -6.34 5.69
N THR A 16 5.09 -7.33 6.35
CA THR A 16 4.88 -8.67 5.80
C THR A 16 3.39 -8.90 5.60
N VAL A 17 2.99 -9.27 4.39
CA VAL A 17 1.58 -9.51 4.04
C VAL A 17 1.41 -10.96 3.61
N THR A 18 0.41 -11.64 4.16
CA THR A 18 0.10 -13.01 3.76
C THR A 18 -0.86 -12.99 2.57
N LEU A 19 -0.36 -13.35 1.39
CA LEU A 19 -1.17 -13.49 0.18
C LEU A 19 -1.80 -14.88 0.10
N ASN A 20 -3.03 -14.94 -0.40
CA ASN A 20 -3.66 -16.22 -0.71
C ASN A 20 -3.12 -16.82 -2.03
N LYS A 21 -3.41 -18.11 -2.28
CA LYS A 21 -2.92 -18.84 -3.46
C LYS A 21 -3.28 -18.17 -4.79
N ARG A 22 -4.44 -17.50 -4.88
CA ARG A 22 -4.89 -16.81 -6.10
C ARG A 22 -4.08 -15.53 -6.31
N GLN A 23 -3.95 -14.70 -5.28
CA GLN A 23 -3.17 -13.46 -5.32
C GLN A 23 -1.71 -13.73 -5.67
N LEU A 24 -1.11 -14.77 -5.10
CA LEU A 24 0.28 -15.13 -5.38
C LEU A 24 0.50 -15.58 -6.84
N LYS A 25 -0.48 -16.25 -7.45
CA LYS A 25 -0.43 -16.60 -8.87
C LYS A 25 -0.53 -15.37 -9.78
N GLU A 26 -1.45 -14.46 -9.47
CA GLU A 26 -1.61 -13.20 -10.22
C GLU A 26 -0.34 -12.35 -10.13
N PHE A 27 0.24 -12.19 -8.93
CA PHE A 27 1.49 -11.44 -8.75
C PHE A 27 2.66 -12.04 -9.53
N LYS A 28 2.77 -13.38 -9.59
CA LYS A 28 3.79 -14.05 -10.42
C LYS A 28 3.55 -13.86 -11.92
N LYS A 29 2.29 -13.80 -12.34
CA LYS A 29 1.96 -13.53 -13.75
C LYS A 29 2.35 -12.10 -14.11
N MET A 30 2.01 -11.14 -13.25
CA MET A 30 2.39 -9.73 -13.41
C MET A 30 3.92 -9.55 -13.41
N SER A 31 4.66 -10.24 -12.54
CA SER A 31 6.13 -10.14 -12.53
C SER A 31 6.76 -10.60 -13.84
N ILE A 32 6.15 -11.60 -14.50
CA ILE A 32 6.59 -12.06 -15.83
C ILE A 32 6.19 -11.05 -16.90
N GLU A 33 4.95 -10.55 -16.88
CA GLU A 33 4.43 -9.62 -17.90
C GLU A 33 5.12 -8.27 -17.91
N PHE A 34 5.51 -7.76 -16.73
CA PHE A 34 6.20 -6.48 -16.59
C PHE A 34 7.73 -6.60 -16.59
N GLU A 35 8.28 -7.81 -16.62
CA GLU A 35 9.73 -8.06 -16.48
C GLU A 35 10.33 -7.42 -15.22
N MET A 36 9.59 -7.48 -14.09
CA MET A 36 9.99 -6.88 -12.82
C MET A 36 10.08 -7.93 -11.71
N SER A 37 10.85 -7.65 -10.67
CA SER A 37 10.85 -8.48 -9.48
C SER A 37 9.52 -8.35 -8.71
N ILE A 38 9.17 -9.39 -7.96
CA ILE A 38 7.96 -9.38 -7.11
C ILE A 38 8.06 -8.29 -6.05
N ASP A 39 9.25 -8.03 -5.54
CA ASP A 39 9.50 -7.03 -4.50
C ASP A 39 9.25 -5.60 -5.02
N GLU A 40 9.73 -5.29 -6.23
CA GLU A 40 9.46 -4.00 -6.88
C GLU A 40 7.97 -3.83 -7.18
N LEU A 41 7.29 -4.88 -7.66
CA LEU A 41 5.85 -4.86 -7.89
C LEU A 41 5.05 -4.62 -6.60
N LEU A 42 5.48 -5.21 -5.48
CA LEU A 42 4.86 -4.97 -4.18
C LEU A 42 5.08 -3.53 -3.72
N GLN A 43 6.27 -2.98 -3.95
CA GLN A 43 6.58 -1.59 -3.60
C GLN A 43 5.71 -0.61 -4.41
N ILE A 44 5.58 -0.84 -5.71
CA ILE A 44 4.68 -0.08 -6.59
C ILE A 44 3.22 -0.20 -6.12
N ALA A 45 2.77 -1.41 -5.76
CA ALA A 45 1.41 -1.61 -5.29
C ALA A 45 1.13 -0.80 -4.01
N VAL A 46 2.09 -0.71 -3.09
CA VAL A 46 1.99 0.12 -1.88
C VAL A 46 1.96 1.60 -2.24
N ASP A 47 2.84 2.07 -3.11
CA ASP A 47 2.90 3.47 -3.52
C ASP A 47 1.60 3.92 -4.21
N VAL A 48 1.07 3.10 -5.13
CA VAL A 48 -0.21 3.36 -5.80
C VAL A 48 -1.36 3.38 -4.80
N PHE A 49 -1.34 2.50 -3.79
CA PHE A 49 -2.36 2.50 -2.75
C PHE A 49 -2.31 3.77 -1.89
N ILE A 50 -1.12 4.22 -1.50
CA ILE A 50 -0.93 5.46 -0.73
C ILE A 50 -1.36 6.67 -1.56
N GLN A 51 -0.97 6.75 -2.84
CA GLN A 51 -1.38 7.82 -3.74
C GLN A 51 -2.90 7.88 -3.88
N LYS A 52 -3.56 6.72 -4.05
CA LYS A 52 -5.03 6.65 -4.06
C LYS A 52 -5.62 7.14 -2.75
N TYR A 53 -5.08 6.73 -1.61
CA TYR A 53 -5.54 7.18 -0.30
C TYR A 53 -5.41 8.71 -0.13
N GLN A 54 -4.27 9.29 -0.50
CA GLN A 54 -4.03 10.73 -0.44
C GLN A 54 -4.91 11.54 -1.41
N GLY A 55 -5.30 10.93 -2.54
CA GLY A 55 -6.20 11.56 -3.51
C GLY A 55 -7.68 11.59 -3.08
N ILE A 56 -8.07 10.86 -2.04
CA ILE A 56 -9.46 10.86 -1.54
C ILE A 56 -9.65 12.05 -0.60
N LYS A 57 -10.68 12.86 -0.85
CA LYS A 57 -11.03 13.96 0.04
C LYS A 57 -11.40 13.41 1.43
N PRO A 58 -10.94 14.01 2.54
CA PRO A 58 -11.21 13.52 3.89
C PRO A 58 -12.72 13.34 4.17
N GLU A 59 -13.56 14.23 3.61
CA GLU A 59 -15.02 14.16 3.68
C GLU A 59 -15.62 12.86 3.09
N GLN A 60 -14.95 12.24 2.13
CA GLN A 60 -15.36 10.97 1.52
C GLN A 60 -14.87 9.76 2.33
N ILE A 61 -13.72 9.89 3.01
CA ILE A 61 -13.19 8.87 3.92
C ILE A 61 -14.13 8.71 5.12
N ASP A 62 -14.58 9.81 5.72
CA ASP A 62 -15.44 9.76 6.90
C ASP A 62 -16.84 9.20 6.60
N LYS A 63 -17.38 9.45 5.39
CA LYS A 63 -18.73 9.00 5.01
C LYS A 63 -18.79 7.58 4.46
N LYS A 64 -17.75 7.12 3.76
CA LYS A 64 -17.75 5.83 3.05
C LYS A 64 -16.65 4.87 3.49
N GLY A 65 -15.72 5.31 4.33
CA GLY A 65 -14.62 4.49 4.85
C GLY A 65 -13.84 3.82 3.72
N ILE A 66 -13.59 2.52 3.87
CA ILE A 66 -12.89 1.69 2.87
C ILE A 66 -13.58 1.71 1.49
N LYS A 67 -14.89 1.95 1.40
CA LYS A 67 -15.60 1.97 0.11
C LYS A 67 -15.17 3.12 -0.80
N SER A 68 -14.63 4.20 -0.22
CA SER A 68 -14.11 5.33 -0.99
C SER A 68 -12.91 4.93 -1.88
N LEU A 69 -12.14 3.90 -1.49
CA LEU A 69 -11.03 3.35 -2.28
C LEU A 69 -11.48 2.53 -3.50
N PHE A 70 -12.73 2.03 -3.51
CA PHE A 70 -13.24 1.13 -4.55
C PHE A 70 -14.25 1.77 -5.51
N GLU A 71 -14.76 2.96 -5.20
CA GLU A 71 -15.79 3.64 -6.01
C GLU A 71 -15.26 4.37 -7.25
N GLN A 72 -13.95 4.62 -7.37
CA GLN A 72 -13.37 5.32 -8.54
C GLN A 72 -13.14 4.41 -9.77
N SER A 73 -13.63 3.17 -9.77
CA SER A 73 -13.45 2.21 -10.88
C SER A 73 -14.70 2.02 -11.74
N LYS A 74 -15.46 3.09 -12.00
CA LYS A 74 -16.59 3.05 -12.93
C LYS A 74 -16.51 4.16 -13.97
#